data_AF-A0A1F9BZ89-F1
#
_entry.id   AF-A0A1F9BZ89-F1
#
_cell.length_a   1.000
_cell.length_b   1.000
_cell.length_c   1.000
_cell.angle_alpha   90.00
_cell.angle_beta   90.00
_cell.angle_gamma   90.00
#
_symmetry.space_group_name_H-M   'P 1'
#
loop_
_entity.id
_entity.type
_entity.pdbx_description
1 polymer ?
#
loop_
_entity_poly.entity_id
_entity_poly.type
_entity_poly.pdbx_seq_one_letter_code
_entity_poly.pdbx_strand_id
1 'polypeptide(L)' 'MEATKSVRRHTISVWVDNTPGVLSRVTGLFSGRGFNIESLCVAETLDPTVSRITLV' A
#
# COMPACT_ATOMS: atom_id res chain seq x y z
N MET A 1 -31.37 7.53 13.70
CA MET A 1 -31.12 7.59 12.25
C MET A 1 -29.68 8.00 12.08
N GLU A 2 -28.77 7.03 12.12
CA GLU A 2 -27.32 7.28 12.10
C GLU A 2 -26.87 7.33 10.65
N ALA A 3 -26.41 8.50 10.22
CA ALA A 3 -25.94 8.71 8.86
C ALA A 3 -24.70 7.83 8.63
N THR A 4 -24.84 6.82 7.77
CA THR A 4 -23.75 5.94 7.36
C THR A 4 -22.69 6.78 6.67
N LYS A 5 -21.63 7.14 7.39
CA LYS A 5 -20.44 7.78 6.83
C LYS A 5 -19.89 6.85 5.75
N SER A 6 -20.02 7.25 4.47
CA SER A 6 -19.51 6.47 3.34
C SER A 6 -17.99 6.37 3.46
N VAL A 7 -17.50 5.21 3.87
CA VAL A 7 -16.06 4.88 3.84
C VAL A 7 -15.67 4.72 2.37
N ARG A 8 -14.98 5.71 1.82
CA ARG A 8 -14.44 5.64 0.47
C ARG A 8 -13.15 4.82 0.48
N ARG A 9 -13.15 3.68 -0.22
CA ARG A 9 -11.94 2.89 -0.47
C ARG A 9 -11.08 3.58 -1.51
N HIS A 10 -9.77 3.63 -1.26
CA HIS A 10 -8.81 4.26 -2.16
C HIS A 10 -7.73 3.26 -2.52
N THR A 11 -7.55 3.01 -3.81
CA THR A 11 -6.43 2.19 -4.28
C THR A 11 -5.24 3.08 -4.59
N ILE A 12 -4.10 2.79 -3.97
CA ILE A 12 -2.84 3.51 -4.18
C ILE A 12 -1.86 2.53 -4.79
N SER A 13 -1.31 2.85 -5.96
CA SER A 13 -0.24 2.08 -6.61
C SER A 13 1.04 2.91 -6.62
N VAL A 14 2.11 2.35 -6.04
CA VAL A 14 3.43 3.00 -5.96
C VAL A 14 4.51 2.10 -6.56
N TRP A 15 5.50 2.73 -7.19
CA TRP A 15 6.70 2.07 -7.68
C TRP A 15 7.78 2.23 -6.63
N VAL A 16 8.49 1.15 -6.32
CA VAL A 16 9.51 1.11 -5.29
C VAL A 16 10.70 0.30 -5.74
N ASP A 17 11.88 0.59 -5.22
CA ASP A 17 13.06 -0.22 -5.48
C ASP A 17 12.89 -1.61 -4.86
N ASN A 18 13.24 -2.65 -5.62
CA ASN A 18 13.18 -4.04 -5.17
C ASN A 18 14.38 -4.37 -4.27
N THR A 19 14.39 -3.80 -3.07
CA THR A 19 15.44 -4.02 -2.07
C THR A 19 14.84 -4.51 -0.75
N PRO A 20 15.57 -5.35 0.00
CA PRO A 20 15.10 -5.84 1.30
C PRO A 20 14.73 -4.70 2.25
N GLY A 21 13.57 -4.80 2.88
CA GLY A 21 13.09 -3.81 3.86
C GLY A 21 12.20 -2.69 3.31
N VAL A 22 12.11 -2.53 1.97
CA VAL A 22 11.22 -1.53 1.36
C VAL A 22 9.75 -1.83 1.66
N LEU A 23 9.33 -3.09 1.60
CA LEU A 23 7.97 -3.50 1.97
C LEU A 23 7.61 -3.07 3.40
N SER A 24 8.47 -3.41 4.37
CA SER A 24 8.28 -3.06 5.78
C SER A 24 8.24 -1.54 6.01
N ARG A 25 9.05 -0.79 5.27
CA ARG A 25 9.04 0.68 5.32
C ARG A 25 7.72 1.25 4.81
N VAL A 26 7.21 0.73 3.70
CA VAL A 26 5.94 1.17 3.11
C VAL A 26 4.78 0.84 4.04
N THR A 27 4.65 -0.41 4.50
CA THR A 27 3.58 -0.80 5.43
C THR A 27 3.66 -0.05 6.76
N GLY A 28 4.86 0.14 7.30
CA GLY A 28 5.10 0.90 8.52
C GLY A 28 4.70 2.37 8.41
N LEU A 29 4.90 3.02 7.25
CA LEU A 29 4.48 4.41 7.02
C LEU A 29 2.96 4.59 7.03
N PHE A 30 2.22 3.61 6.51
CA PHE A 30 0.76 3.62 6.52
C PHE A 30 0.21 3.27 7.91
N SER A 31 0.73 2.21 8.53
CA SER A 31 0.34 1.79 9.88
C SER A 31 0.65 2.87 10.93
N GLY A 32 1.83 3.50 10.86
CA GLY A 32 2.23 4.57 11.76
C GLY A 32 1.40 5.86 11.63
N ARG A 33 0.68 6.04 10.53
CA ARG A 33 -0.29 7.13 10.33
C ARG A 33 -1.71 6.76 10.75
N GLY A 34 -1.93 5.55 11.25
CA GLY A 34 -3.25 5.05 11.62
C GLY A 34 -4.15 4.72 10.43
N PHE A 35 -3.57 4.51 9.24
CA PHE A 35 -4.34 4.00 8.10
C PHE A 35 -4.52 2.49 8.25
N ASN A 36 -5.77 2.05 8.11
CA ASN A 36 -6.08 0.63 8.00
C ASN A 36 -5.87 0.19 6.55
N ILE A 37 -4.98 -0.78 6.34
CA ILE A 37 -4.75 -1.38 5.02
C ILE A 37 -5.73 -2.56 4.92
N GLU A 38 -6.69 -2.49 4.01
CA GLU A 38 -7.62 -3.59 3.73
C GLU A 38 -6.92 -4.67 2.91
N SER A 39 -6.09 -4.26 1.95
CA SER A 39 -5.31 -5.17 1.12
C SER A 39 -3.97 -4.58 0.70
N LEU A 40 -2.96 -5.44 0.59
CA LEU A 40 -1.64 -5.10 0.07
C LEU A 40 -1.18 -6.18 -0.90
N CYS A 41 -0.72 -5.76 -2.07
CA CYS A 41 -0.12 -6.63 -3.08
C CYS A 41 1.22 -6.07 -3.53
N VAL A 42 2.21 -6.94 -3.71
CA VAL A 42 3.53 -6.61 -4.27
C VAL A 42 3.78 -7.52 -5.46
N ALA A 43 4.26 -6.94 -6.56
CA ALA A 43 4.75 -7.69 -7.70
C ALA A 43 6.01 -7.02 -8.27
N GLU A 44 6.97 -7.83 -8.69
CA GLU A 44 8.08 -7.37 -9.51
C GLU A 44 7.57 -6.86 -10.86
N THR A 45 8.27 -5.90 -11.43
CA THR A 45 7.90 -5.31 -12.72
C THR A 45 8.72 -5.97 -13.84
N LEU A 46 8.63 -5.42 -15.06
CA LEU A 46 9.51 -5.85 -16.17
C LEU A 46 10.99 -5.63 -15.85
N ASP A 47 11.29 -4.62 -15.04
CA ASP A 47 12.62 -4.37 -14.50
C ASP A 47 12.74 -5.03 -13.11
N PRO A 48 13.64 -6.00 -12.90
CA PRO A 48 13.80 -6.70 -11.62
C PRO A 48 14.28 -5.78 -10.49
N THR A 49 14.80 -4.58 -10.82
CA THR A 49 15.20 -3.58 -9.83
C THR A 49 14.02 -2.80 -9.27
N VAL A 50 12.84 -2.88 -9.90
CA VAL A 50 11.64 -2.11 -9.51
C VAL A 50 10.47 -3.06 -9.23
N SER A 51 9.83 -2.85 -8.10
CA SER A 51 8.59 -3.50 -7.70
C SER A 51 7.42 -2.51 -7.67
N ARG A 52 6.21 -3.02 -7.91
CA ARG A 52 4.97 -2.27 -7.78
C ARG A 52 4.20 -2.76 -6.56
N ILE A 53 3.88 -1.83 -5.66
CA ILE A 53 3.04 -2.08 -4.49
C ILE A 53 1.67 -1.45 -4.71
N THR A 54 0.62 -2.24 -4.52
CA THR A 54 -0.77 -1.78 -4.55
C THR A 54 -1.37 -1.92 -3.17
N LEU A 55 -1.92 -0.82 -2.63
CA LEU A 55 -2.62 -0.76 -1.34
C LEU A 55 -4.09 -0.39 -1.56
N VAL A 56 -4.98 -0.99 -0.77
CA VAL A 56 -6.43 -0.69 -0.73
C VAL A 56 -6.86 -0.44 0.70
#